data_AF-A0A7C1SHC1-F1
#
_entry.id   AF-A0A7C1SHC1-F1
#
_cell.length_a   1.000
_cell.length_b   1.000
_cell.length_c   1.000
_cell.angle_alpha   90.00
_cell.angle_beta   90.00
_cell.angle_gamma   90.00
#
_symmetry.space_group_name_H-M   'P 1'
#
loop_
_entity.id
_entity.type
_entity.pdbx_description
1 polymer ?
#
loop_
_entity_poly.entity_id
_entity_poly.type
_entity_poly.pdbx_seq_one_letter_code
_entity_poly.pdbx_strand_id
1 'polypeptide(L)'
;NSESMWIRRASMVILLKLTMIKKDFDESYVFEIVEKMLKYSEQPYIEKCIGWLLKTCSKYKPELIYNYLMNNKETFPRLILRYASEKLPKERRVFILKK
;
A
#
# COMPACT_ATOMS: atom_id res chain seq x y z
N ASN A 1 -12.11 -8.65 -10.19
CA ASN A 1 -12.30 -7.80 -11.40
C ASN A 1 -13.71 -7.25 -11.51
N SER A 2 -14.32 -6.74 -10.42
CA SER A 2 -15.62 -6.04 -10.51
C SER A 2 -15.43 -4.68 -11.17
N GLU A 3 -16.41 -4.15 -11.90
CA GLU A 3 -16.37 -2.79 -12.47
C GLU A 3 -16.55 -1.70 -11.41
N SER A 4 -17.21 -2.02 -10.29
CA SER A 4 -17.47 -1.06 -9.22
C SER A 4 -16.21 -0.76 -8.40
N MET A 5 -15.80 0.51 -8.37
CA MET A 5 -14.71 1.00 -7.53
C MET A 5 -14.96 0.67 -6.05
N TRP A 6 -16.21 0.80 -5.58
CA TRP A 6 -16.56 0.60 -4.18
C TRP A 6 -16.35 -0.85 -3.75
N ILE A 7 -16.65 -1.80 -4.63
CA ILE A 7 -16.40 -3.22 -4.38
C ILE A 7 -14.90 -3.49 -4.29
N ARG A 8 -14.10 -2.95 -5.22
CA ARG A 8 -12.62 -3.09 -5.18
C ARG A 8 -12.04 -2.51 -3.88
N ARG A 9 -12.51 -1.32 -3.49
CA ARG A 9 -12.11 -0.67 -2.24
C ARG A 9 -12.52 -1.50 -1.04
N ALA A 10 -13.73 -2.05 -1.00
CA ALA A 10 -14.19 -2.91 0.07
C ALA A 10 -13.29 -4.14 0.23
N SER A 11 -12.92 -4.81 -0.87
CA SER A 11 -11.98 -5.95 -0.84
C SER A 11 -10.63 -5.58 -0.21
N MET A 12 -10.06 -4.44 -0.59
CA MET A 12 -8.80 -3.94 -0.02
C MET A 12 -8.91 -3.61 1.48
N VAL A 13 -10.05 -3.04 1.90
CA VAL A 13 -10.30 -2.72 3.32
C VAL A 13 -10.46 -4.00 4.15
N ILE A 14 -11.08 -5.04 3.59
CA ILE A 14 -11.17 -6.34 4.26
C ILE A 14 -9.77 -6.92 4.47
N LEU A 15 -8.93 -6.92 3.42
CA LEU A 15 -7.53 -7.38 3.53
C LEU A 15 -6.76 -6.59 4.61
N LEU A 16 -6.91 -5.26 4.61
CA LEU A 16 -6.32 -4.41 5.64
C LEU A 16 -6.75 -4.83 7.05
N LYS A 17 -8.06 -5.06 7.27
CA LYS A 17 -8.57 -5.52 8.58
C LYS A 17 -8.01 -6.88 8.96
N LEU A 18 -7.91 -7.82 8.01
CA LEU A 18 -7.32 -9.13 8.26
C LEU A 18 -5.85 -9.02 8.68
N THR A 19 -5.06 -8.16 8.02
CA THR A 19 -3.68 -7.86 8.42
C THR A 19 -3.62 -7.30 9.84
N MET A 20 -4.55 -6.41 10.22
CA MET A 20 -4.59 -5.84 11.58
C MET A 20 -4.90 -6.89 12.65
N ILE A 21 -5.86 -7.79 12.38
CA ILE A 21 -6.29 -8.83 13.31
C ILE A 21 -5.19 -9.88 13.48
N LYS A 22 -4.64 -10.37 12.37
CA LYS A 22 -3.57 -11.37 12.37
C LYS A 22 -2.24 -10.82 12.87
N LYS A 23 -2.06 -9.50 12.81
CA LYS A 23 -0.78 -8.80 13.04
C LYS A 23 0.35 -9.31 12.14
N ASP A 24 -0.03 -9.85 10.99
CA ASP A 24 0.87 -10.40 9.97
C ASP A 24 0.14 -10.43 8.62
N PHE A 25 0.90 -10.65 7.55
CA PHE A 25 0.38 -10.79 6.19
C PHE A 25 1.32 -11.62 5.30
N ASP A 26 0.71 -12.28 4.32
CA ASP A 26 1.42 -12.88 3.19
C ASP A 26 1.84 -11.77 2.23
N GLU A 27 3.14 -11.66 2.03
CA GLU A 27 3.79 -10.59 1.27
C GLU A 27 3.47 -10.70 -0.21
N SER A 28 3.59 -11.92 -0.76
CA SER A 28 3.29 -12.23 -2.15
C SER A 28 1.83 -11.91 -2.46
N TYR A 29 0.90 -12.32 -1.59
CA TYR A 29 -0.52 -12.04 -1.77
C TYR A 29 -0.84 -10.55 -1.70
N VAL A 30 -0.29 -9.82 -0.71
CA VAL A 30 -0.52 -8.38 -0.58
C VAL A 30 0.04 -7.64 -1.79
N PHE A 31 1.26 -7.95 -2.24
CA PHE A 31 1.88 -7.27 -3.38
C PHE A 31 1.18 -7.57 -4.69
N GLU A 32 0.72 -8.81 -4.91
CA GLU A 32 -0.10 -9.17 -6.07
C GLU A 32 -1.41 -8.36 -6.10
N ILE A 33 -2.07 -8.21 -4.95
CA ILE A 33 -3.29 -7.41 -4.84
C ILE A 33 -3.01 -5.92 -5.08
N VAL A 34 -1.90 -5.38 -4.56
CA VAL A 34 -1.49 -3.99 -4.80
C VAL A 34 -1.23 -3.76 -6.29
N GLU A 35 -0.50 -4.65 -6.95
CA GLU A 35 -0.20 -4.56 -8.38
C GLU A 35 -1.49 -4.59 -9.22
N LYS A 36 -2.42 -5.49 -8.89
CA LYS A 36 -3.75 -5.53 -9.52
C LYS A 36 -4.52 -4.23 -9.33
N MET A 37 -4.43 -3.60 -8.16
CA MET A 37 -5.15 -2.36 -7.84
C MET A 37 -4.50 -1.12 -8.43
N LEU A 38 -3.19 -1.11 -8.67
CA LEU A 38 -2.48 -0.01 -9.32
C LEU A 38 -3.00 0.28 -10.73
N LYS A 39 -3.55 -0.71 -11.43
CA LYS A 39 -4.21 -0.54 -12.73
C LYS A 39 -5.41 0.41 -12.68
N TYR A 40 -5.90 0.73 -11.48
CA TYR A 40 -7.03 1.62 -11.24
C TYR A 40 -6.63 2.85 -10.42
N SER A 41 -5.34 3.20 -10.44
CA SER A 41 -4.77 4.31 -9.65
C SER A 41 -5.14 5.71 -10.14
N GLU A 42 -5.80 5.86 -11.30
CA GLU A 42 -6.40 7.14 -11.71
C GLU A 42 -7.43 7.68 -10.70
N GLN A 43 -7.91 6.80 -9.82
CA GLN A 43 -8.95 7.09 -8.85
C GLN A 43 -8.35 7.31 -7.45
N PRO A 44 -8.40 8.53 -6.89
CA PRO A 44 -7.73 8.86 -5.62
C PRO A 44 -8.14 7.98 -4.43
N TYR A 45 -9.37 7.43 -4.47
CA TYR A 45 -9.86 6.52 -3.43
C TYR A 45 -9.15 5.16 -3.45
N ILE A 46 -8.73 4.67 -4.62
CA ILE A 46 -7.96 3.43 -4.74
C ILE A 46 -6.53 3.69 -4.26
N GLU A 47 -5.90 4.77 -4.69
CA GLU A 47 -4.55 5.15 -4.24
C GLU A 47 -4.46 5.27 -2.71
N LYS A 48 -5.42 5.98 -2.09
CA LYS A 48 -5.50 6.09 -0.62
C LYS A 48 -5.65 4.72 0.04
N CYS A 49 -6.40 3.81 -0.58
CA CYS A 49 -6.60 2.47 -0.04
C CYS A 49 -5.31 1.63 -0.12
N ILE A 50 -4.60 1.68 -1.24
CA ILE A 50 -3.29 1.03 -1.40
C ILE A 50 -2.31 1.59 -0.37
N GLY A 51 -2.22 2.92 -0.26
CA GLY A 51 -1.36 3.57 0.72
C GLY A 51 -1.69 3.19 2.16
N TRP A 52 -2.97 3.04 2.51
CA TRP A 52 -3.38 2.62 3.85
C TRP A 52 -3.08 1.15 4.15
N LEU A 53 -3.25 0.27 3.16
CA LEU A 53 -2.87 -1.14 3.30
C LEU A 53 -1.36 -1.26 3.55
N LEU A 54 -0.53 -0.64 2.72
CA LEU A 54 0.92 -0.66 2.86
C LEU A 54 1.40 0.01 4.16
N LYS A 55 0.75 1.11 4.57
CA LYS A 55 0.99 1.75 5.89
C LYS A 55 0.70 0.78 7.05
N THR A 56 -0.32 -0.05 6.90
CA THR A 56 -0.70 -1.03 7.92
C THR A 56 0.32 -2.15 7.96
N CYS A 57 0.70 -2.70 6.81
CA CYS A 57 1.76 -3.69 6.67
C CYS A 57 3.10 -3.21 7.24
N SER A 58 3.43 -1.92 7.07
CA SER A 58 4.70 -1.36 7.54
C SER A 58 4.84 -1.37 9.06
N LYS A 59 3.74 -1.50 9.80
CA LYS A 59 3.79 -1.66 11.27
C LYS A 59 4.31 -3.03 11.70
N TYR A 60 4.15 -4.05 10.85
CA TYR A 60 4.48 -5.43 11.16
C TYR A 60 5.81 -5.85 10.50
N LYS A 61 6.02 -5.47 9.24
CA LYS A 61 7.25 -5.77 8.48
C LYS A 61 7.83 -4.47 7.86
N PRO A 62 8.42 -3.56 8.67
CA PRO A 62 8.84 -2.24 8.21
C PRO A 62 9.95 -2.27 7.15
N GLU A 63 10.95 -3.13 7.30
CA GLU A 63 12.05 -3.27 6.32
C GLU A 63 11.54 -3.74 4.97
N LEU A 64 10.69 -4.77 4.97
CA LEU A 64 10.09 -5.30 3.76
C LEU A 64 9.31 -4.23 3.00
N ILE A 65 8.43 -3.50 3.70
CA ILE A 65 7.62 -2.45 3.07
C ILE A 65 8.47 -1.29 2.60
N TYR A 66 9.52 -0.92 3.34
CA TYR A 66 10.47 0.09 2.88
C TYR A 66 11.11 -0.31 1.56
N ASN A 67 11.66 -1.53 1.46
CA ASN A 67 12.30 -2.02 0.25
C ASN A 67 11.30 -2.11 -0.93
N TYR A 68 10.09 -2.58 -0.67
CA TYR A 68 9.02 -2.63 -1.68
C TYR A 68 8.67 -1.23 -2.22
N LEU A 69 8.54 -0.22 -1.34
CA LEU A 69 8.27 1.16 -1.75
C LEU A 69 9.43 1.77 -2.54
N MET A 70 10.67 1.48 -2.15
CA MET A 70 11.86 1.97 -2.87
C MET A 70 11.98 1.35 -4.26
N ASN A 71 11.77 0.04 -4.38
CA ASN A 71 11.82 -0.67 -5.66
C ASN A 71 10.73 -0.21 -6.63
N ASN A 72 9.58 0.25 -6.12
CA ASN A 72 8.45 0.69 -6.94
C ASN A 72 8.25 2.20 -6.96
N LYS A 73 9.23 2.97 -6.48
CA LYS A 73 9.12 4.43 -6.27
C LYS A 73 8.78 5.20 -7.55
N GLU A 74 9.34 4.79 -8.69
CA GLU A 74 9.09 5.44 -9.98
C GLU A 74 7.69 5.12 -10.52
N THR A 75 7.18 3.93 -10.25
CA THR A 75 5.86 3.48 -10.70
C THR A 75 4.73 4.00 -9.82
N PHE A 76 4.95 4.11 -8.50
CA PHE A 76 3.89 4.48 -7.58
C PHE A 76 3.56 5.98 -7.66
N PRO A 77 2.27 6.33 -7.73
CA PRO A 77 1.82 7.70 -7.52
C PRO A 77 2.30 8.25 -6.19
N ARG A 78 2.63 9.56 -6.18
CA ARG A 78 3.12 10.26 -4.99
C ARG A 78 2.16 10.14 -3.81
N LEU A 79 0.85 10.03 -4.07
CA LEU A 79 -0.15 9.86 -3.01
C LEU A 79 0.04 8.53 -2.26
N ILE A 80 0.24 7.43 -2.99
CA ILE A 80 0.48 6.10 -2.40
C ILE A 80 1.73 6.13 -1.53
N LEU A 81 2.85 6.63 -2.08
CA LEU A 81 4.13 6.74 -1.36
C LEU A 81 3.99 7.55 -0.07
N ARG A 82 3.23 8.65 -0.11
CA ARG A 82 2.99 9.53 1.05
C ARG A 82 2.21 8.83 2.16
N TYR A 83 1.17 8.08 1.83
CA TYR A 83 0.40 7.36 2.84
C TYR A 83 1.16 6.13 3.35
N ALA A 84 1.74 5.32 2.47
CA ALA A 84 2.41 4.09 2.83
C ALA A 84 3.60 4.31 3.78
N SER A 85 4.34 5.42 3.60
CA SER A 85 5.52 5.74 4.41
C SER A 85 5.23 6.48 5.73
N GLU A 86 3.96 6.71 6.09
CA GLU A 86 3.60 7.53 7.27
C GLU A 86 4.05 6.91 8.61
N LYS A 87 4.14 5.59 8.68
CA LYS A 87 4.57 4.86 9.88
C LYS A 87 6.03 4.41 9.85
N LEU A 88 6.77 4.75 8.80
CA LEU A 88 8.20 4.51 8.72
C LEU A 88 8.99 5.65 9.40
N PRO A 89 10.26 5.41 9.81
CA PRO A 89 11.14 6.46 10.31
C PRO A 89 11.24 7.65 9.36
N LYS A 90 11.42 8.85 9.92
CA LYS A 90 11.43 10.12 9.18
C LYS A 90 12.43 10.11 8.01
N GLU A 91 13.64 9.60 8.24
CA GLU A 91 14.71 9.51 7.24
C GLU A 91 14.26 8.68 6.03
N ARG A 92 13.73 7.48 6.27
CA ARG A 92 13.22 6.60 5.21
C ARG A 92 12.07 7.22 4.43
N ARG A 93 11.14 7.88 5.14
CA ARG A 93 10.05 8.61 4.50
C ARG A 93 10.55 9.70 3.57
N VAL A 94 11.61 10.43 3.95
CA VAL A 94 12.23 11.45 3.08
C VAL A 94 12.83 10.79 1.83
N PHE A 95 13.57 9.68 1.97
CA PHE A 95 14.12 8.97 0.82
C PHE A 95 13.06 8.44 -0.15
N ILE A 96 11.95 7.90 0.37
CA ILE A 96 10.82 7.43 -0.44
C ILE A 96 10.18 8.59 -1.20
N LEU A 97 10.00 9.75 -0.56
CA LEU A 97 9.30 10.90 -1.14
C LEU A 97 10.17 11.79 -2.03
N LYS A 98 11.48 11.61 -2.01
CA LYS A 98 12.44 12.30 -2.89
C LYS A 98 12.39 11.71 -4.30
N LYS A 99 11.25 11.84 -4.97
CA LYS A 99 11.09 11.56 -6.40
C LYS A 99 11.51 12.79 -7.20
#